data_AF-A0AAP8N9Q3-F1
#
_entry.id   AF-A0AAP8N9Q3-F1
#
_cell.length_a   1.000
_cell.length_b   1.000
_cell.length_c   1.000
_cell.angle_alpha   90.00
_cell.angle_beta   90.00
_cell.angle_gamma   90.00
#
_symmetry.space_group_name_H-M   'P 1'
#
loop_
_entity.id
_entity.type
_entity.pdbx_description
1 polymer ?
#
loop_
_entity_poly.entity_id
_entity_poly.type
_entity_poly.pdbx_seq_one_letter_code
_entity_poly.pdbx_strand_id
1 'polypeptide(L)'
;MPLIKYPITLSATSSVIVEQKKISPDYSHTSWGDDELLPVRREIREHYRNAQRLMCAYCLGPISSHSTFGAQIEHIAPKSQYLNFMFEPKNICLVCPDCNEYKSSREALVKPILTAKRVNYPKNSALFRIVHPHFDSYEEHIAKFNRLYVECSDKGGYTIYICNLNRFYRKFGRCEELVEDVNLAEQSELFFENGTIPESR
;
A
#
# COMPACT_ATOMS: atom_id res chain seq x y z
N MET A 1 4.00 -14.29 -4.34
CA MET A 1 2.90 -14.52 -3.37
C MET A 1 2.51 -13.22 -2.69
N PRO A 2 1.26 -13.03 -2.22
CA PRO A 2 0.87 -11.82 -1.50
C PRO A 2 1.58 -11.68 -0.16
N LEU A 3 1.86 -10.43 0.22
CA LEU A 3 2.52 -10.09 1.48
C LEU A 3 1.68 -10.53 2.70
N ILE A 4 0.37 -10.32 2.63
CA ILE A 4 -0.58 -10.67 3.69
C ILE A 4 -1.41 -11.86 3.22
N LYS A 5 -1.11 -13.04 3.77
CA LYS A 5 -1.84 -14.28 3.46
C LYS A 5 -3.11 -14.44 4.30
N TYR A 6 -3.08 -13.93 5.54
CA TYR A 6 -4.13 -14.13 6.52
C TYR A 6 -4.64 -12.77 7.04
N PRO A 7 -5.77 -12.26 6.51
CA PRO A 7 -6.44 -11.10 7.06
C PRO A 7 -6.86 -11.32 8.52
N ILE A 8 -7.00 -10.24 9.29
CA ILE A 8 -7.46 -10.35 10.67
C ILE A 8 -8.88 -10.95 10.76
N THR A 9 -9.08 -11.83 11.74
CA THR A 9 -10.41 -12.16 12.26
C THR A 9 -10.53 -11.50 13.62
N LEU A 10 -11.43 -10.52 13.75
CA LEU A 10 -11.60 -9.79 15.00
C LEU A 10 -12.13 -10.72 16.11
N SER A 11 -11.65 -10.51 17.32
CA SER A 11 -12.20 -11.11 18.53
C SER A 11 -13.70 -10.80 18.67
N ALA A 12 -14.43 -11.65 19.39
CA ALA A 12 -15.86 -11.40 19.67
C ALA A 12 -16.08 -10.03 20.32
N THR A 13 -15.21 -9.66 21.27
CA THR A 13 -15.24 -8.36 21.95
C THR A 13 -15.05 -7.20 20.96
N SER A 14 -14.00 -7.23 20.13
CA SER A 14 -13.76 -6.18 19.14
C SER A 14 -14.86 -6.12 18.08
N SER A 15 -15.44 -7.27 17.71
CA SER A 15 -16.56 -7.33 16.77
C SER A 15 -17.80 -6.61 17.32
N VAL A 16 -18.13 -6.82 18.60
CA VAL A 16 -19.25 -6.12 19.27
C VAL A 16 -19.03 -4.61 19.28
N ILE A 17 -17.81 -4.15 19.60
CA ILE A 17 -17.46 -2.73 19.59
C ILE A 17 -17.66 -2.12 18.19
N VAL A 18 -17.18 -2.82 17.15
CA VAL A 18 -17.32 -2.36 15.75
C VAL A 18 -18.80 -2.25 15.35
N GLU A 19 -19.61 -3.26 15.66
CA GLU A 19 -21.04 -3.24 15.31
C GLU A 19 -21.80 -2.14 16.06
N GLN A 20 -21.51 -1.94 17.35
CA GLN A 20 -22.07 -0.82 18.12
C GLN A 20 -21.67 0.54 17.53
N LYS A 21 -20.43 0.68 17.04
CA LYS A 21 -19.98 1.94 16.45
C LYS A 21 -20.65 2.24 15.12
N LYS A 22 -20.89 1.22 14.28
CA LYS A 22 -21.53 1.39 12.96
C LYS A 22 -22.99 1.85 13.04
N ILE A 23 -23.69 1.55 14.13
CA ILE A 23 -25.08 1.96 14.34
C ILE A 23 -25.21 3.34 15.00
N SER A 24 -24.10 4.00 15.36
CA SER A 24 -24.16 5.32 15.97
C SER A 24 -24.65 6.36 14.94
N PRO A 25 -25.49 7.33 15.35
CA PRO A 25 -26.10 8.30 14.43
C PRO A 25 -25.07 9.23 13.76
N ASP A 26 -23.90 9.37 14.37
CA ASP A 26 -22.75 10.18 13.93
C ASP A 26 -21.66 9.34 13.24
N TYR A 27 -21.94 8.07 12.92
CA TYR A 27 -20.96 7.17 12.31
C TYR A 27 -20.42 7.75 11.00
N SER A 28 -19.11 8.00 10.98
CA SER A 28 -18.44 8.57 9.83
C SER A 28 -16.98 8.11 9.75
N HIS A 29 -16.26 8.58 8.74
CA HIS A 29 -14.85 8.23 8.57
C HIS A 29 -13.96 8.73 9.72
N THR A 30 -14.38 9.77 10.46
CA THR A 30 -13.64 10.28 11.62
C THR A 30 -13.79 9.39 12.85
N SER A 31 -14.86 8.58 12.91
CA SER A 31 -15.14 7.67 14.03
C SER A 31 -14.01 6.68 14.31
N TRP A 32 -13.16 6.39 13.31
CA TRP A 32 -11.92 5.61 13.46
C TRP A 32 -10.99 6.14 14.57
N GLY A 33 -11.03 7.45 14.82
CA GLY A 33 -10.22 8.14 15.82
C GLY A 33 -10.67 7.87 17.26
N ASP A 34 -11.92 7.46 17.45
CA ASP A 34 -12.58 7.48 18.74
C ASP A 34 -12.00 6.46 19.73
N ASP A 35 -12.05 6.82 21.02
CA ASP A 35 -11.43 6.04 22.09
C ASP A 35 -12.09 4.67 22.26
N GLU A 36 -13.38 4.54 21.95
CA GLU A 36 -14.07 3.24 22.00
C GLU A 36 -13.45 2.23 21.03
N LEU A 37 -12.86 2.68 19.92
CA LEU A 37 -12.18 1.83 18.94
C LEU A 37 -10.71 1.57 19.29
N LEU A 38 -10.17 2.13 20.37
CA LEU A 38 -8.77 1.90 20.76
C LEU A 38 -8.44 0.39 20.92
N PRO A 39 -9.27 -0.44 21.58
CA PRO A 39 -9.02 -1.88 21.67
C PRO A 39 -8.97 -2.57 20.30
N VAL A 40 -9.89 -2.19 19.39
CA VAL A 40 -9.97 -2.72 18.02
C VAL A 40 -8.71 -2.36 17.23
N ARG A 41 -8.29 -1.09 17.28
CA ARG A 41 -7.07 -0.62 16.61
C ARG A 41 -5.82 -1.31 17.15
N ARG A 42 -5.76 -1.57 18.46
CA ARG A 42 -4.65 -2.32 19.06
C ARG A 42 -4.60 -3.75 18.54
N GLU A 43 -5.74 -4.45 18.54
CA GLU A 43 -5.84 -5.82 18.03
C GLU A 43 -5.42 -5.92 16.55
N ILE A 44 -5.95 -5.04 15.70
CA ILE A 44 -5.59 -4.94 14.28
C ILE A 44 -4.09 -4.76 14.09
N ARG A 45 -3.48 -3.85 14.86
CA ARG A 45 -2.05 -3.57 14.73
C ARG A 45 -1.19 -4.75 15.13
N GLU A 46 -1.50 -5.42 16.24
CA GLU A 46 -0.74 -6.60 16.67
C GLU A 46 -0.84 -7.74 15.67
N HIS A 47 -2.03 -7.99 15.12
CA HIS A 47 -2.21 -8.99 14.06
C HIS A 47 -1.30 -8.69 12.87
N TYR A 48 -1.37 -7.47 12.33
CA TYR A 48 -0.64 -7.15 11.11
C TYR A 48 0.86 -6.93 11.31
N ARG A 49 1.35 -6.64 12.53
CA ARG A 49 2.79 -6.69 12.85
C ARG A 49 3.36 -8.08 12.57
N ASN A 50 2.63 -9.11 13.01
CA ASN A 50 3.01 -10.50 12.81
C ASN A 50 2.80 -10.92 11.35
N ALA A 51 1.60 -10.68 10.80
CA ALA A 51 1.25 -11.11 9.45
C ALA A 51 2.18 -10.50 8.37
N GLN A 52 2.64 -9.26 8.57
CA GLN A 52 3.57 -8.59 7.66
C GLN A 52 5.05 -8.73 8.06
N ARG A 53 5.36 -9.47 9.13
CA ARG A 53 6.74 -9.68 9.61
C ARG A 53 7.50 -8.37 9.80
N LEU A 54 6.85 -7.40 10.45
CA LEU A 54 7.40 -6.07 10.70
C LEU A 54 7.87 -5.35 9.42
N MET A 55 7.17 -5.55 8.30
CA MET A 55 7.44 -4.90 7.02
C MET A 55 6.28 -4.01 6.56
N CYS A 56 6.59 -2.80 6.09
CA CYS A 56 5.64 -1.88 5.48
C CYS A 56 5.08 -2.48 4.18
N ALA A 57 3.75 -2.42 4.00
CA ALA A 57 3.07 -3.00 2.85
C ALA A 57 3.46 -2.39 1.49
N TYR A 58 3.99 -1.15 1.47
CA TYR A 58 4.29 -0.45 0.23
C TYR A 58 5.78 -0.26 -0.04
N CYS A 59 6.59 0.14 0.94
CA CYS A 59 8.02 0.34 0.70
C CYS A 59 8.88 -0.88 1.03
N LEU A 60 8.30 -1.92 1.63
CA LEU A 60 9.03 -3.07 2.19
C LEU A 60 10.16 -2.65 3.17
N GLY A 61 10.00 -1.49 3.81
CA GLY A 61 10.88 -1.02 4.88
C GLY A 61 10.39 -1.52 6.25
N PRO A 62 11.21 -1.37 7.31
CA PRO A 62 10.83 -1.83 8.64
C PRO A 62 9.66 -1.00 9.20
N ILE A 63 8.77 -1.66 9.94
CA ILE A 63 7.78 -1.02 10.82
C ILE A 63 8.13 -1.32 12.28
N SER A 64 7.71 -0.44 13.19
CA SER A 64 8.01 -0.59 14.61
C SER A 64 7.25 -1.76 15.23
N SER A 65 7.97 -2.62 15.98
CA SER A 65 7.39 -3.69 16.79
C SER A 65 6.61 -3.19 18.01
N HIS A 66 6.88 -1.95 18.46
CA HIS A 66 6.28 -1.41 19.68
C HIS A 66 5.54 -0.09 19.45
N SER A 67 6.21 0.90 18.89
CA SER A 67 5.63 2.24 18.71
C SER A 67 4.48 2.20 17.71
N THR A 68 3.33 2.76 18.10
CA THR A 68 2.19 2.96 17.19
C THR A 68 2.52 3.98 16.11
N PHE A 69 3.35 4.97 16.41
CA PHE A 69 3.82 5.96 15.43
C PHE A 69 4.55 5.29 14.28
N GLY A 70 5.40 4.30 14.56
CA GLY A 70 6.14 3.56 13.53
C GLY A 70 5.38 2.40 12.88
N ALA A 71 4.10 2.21 13.20
CA ALA A 71 3.25 1.13 12.70
C ALA A 71 1.82 1.65 12.47
N GLN A 72 1.65 2.43 11.39
CA GLN A 72 0.39 3.06 11.04
C GLN A 72 -0.58 2.04 10.44
N ILE A 73 -1.83 2.07 10.88
CA ILE A 73 -2.90 1.26 10.28
C ILE A 73 -3.43 2.02 9.07
N GLU A 74 -3.16 1.46 7.90
CA GLU A 74 -3.55 2.01 6.61
C GLU A 74 -4.84 1.37 6.12
N HIS A 75 -5.70 2.20 5.51
CA HIS A 75 -6.85 1.73 4.77
C HIS A 75 -6.50 1.76 3.28
N ILE A 76 -6.38 0.60 2.65
CA ILE A 76 -5.97 0.48 1.24
C ILE A 76 -6.89 1.34 0.36
N ALA A 77 -8.20 1.17 0.48
CA ALA A 77 -9.21 2.11 0.00
C ALA A 77 -9.59 3.08 1.15
N PRO A 78 -9.51 4.40 0.95
CA PRO A 78 -9.64 5.37 2.03
C PRO A 78 -11.04 5.41 2.61
N LYS A 79 -11.14 5.35 3.94
CA LYS A 79 -12.41 5.40 4.68
C LYS A 79 -13.22 6.68 4.45
N SER A 80 -12.59 7.79 4.05
CA SER A 80 -13.28 9.04 3.69
C SER A 80 -14.08 8.91 2.39
N GLN A 81 -13.68 8.01 1.49
CA GLN A 81 -14.38 7.73 0.23
C GLN A 81 -15.21 6.44 0.29
N TYR A 82 -14.78 5.47 1.11
CA TYR A 82 -15.36 4.14 1.21
C TYR A 82 -15.61 3.76 2.67
N LEU A 83 -16.54 4.46 3.32
CA LEU A 83 -16.87 4.27 4.75
C LEU A 83 -17.19 2.80 5.09
N ASN A 84 -17.94 2.12 4.23
CA ASN A 84 -18.32 0.71 4.41
C ASN A 84 -17.11 -0.25 4.47
N PHE A 85 -15.93 0.17 4.01
CA PHE A 85 -14.71 -0.64 4.02
C PHE A 85 -13.80 -0.31 5.21
N MET A 86 -14.22 0.57 6.14
CA MET A 86 -13.39 0.96 7.28
C MET A 86 -12.90 -0.23 8.12
N PHE A 87 -13.77 -1.21 8.35
CA PHE A 87 -13.44 -2.40 9.16
C PHE A 87 -13.32 -3.67 8.31
N GLU A 88 -13.25 -3.56 6.98
CA GLU A 88 -13.06 -4.71 6.11
C GLU A 88 -11.63 -5.25 6.29
N PRO A 89 -11.44 -6.50 6.74
CA PRO A 89 -10.10 -7.02 7.04
C PRO A 89 -9.14 -6.90 5.87
N LYS A 90 -9.61 -7.17 4.64
CA LYS A 90 -8.79 -7.08 3.42
C LYS A 90 -8.50 -5.64 2.98
N ASN A 91 -9.15 -4.65 3.57
CA ASN A 91 -8.89 -3.23 3.34
C ASN A 91 -7.79 -2.67 4.26
N ILE A 92 -7.25 -3.47 5.18
CA ILE A 92 -6.37 -2.99 6.24
C ILE A 92 -4.97 -3.59 6.11
N CYS A 93 -3.95 -2.78 6.29
CA CYS A 93 -2.56 -3.21 6.42
C CYS A 93 -1.76 -2.24 7.32
N LEU A 94 -0.50 -2.58 7.62
CA LEU A 94 0.46 -1.69 8.26
C LEU A 94 1.43 -1.08 7.27
N VAL A 95 1.72 0.20 7.49
CA VAL A 95 2.68 0.97 6.72
C VAL A 95 3.57 1.82 7.63
N CYS A 96 4.70 2.27 7.11
CA CYS A 96 5.55 3.24 7.80
C CYS A 96 4.93 4.66 7.75
N PRO A 97 5.36 5.58 8.65
CA PRO A 97 4.83 6.95 8.70
C PRO A 97 4.85 7.66 7.35
N ASP A 98 5.99 7.62 6.65
CA ASP A 98 6.14 8.27 5.34
C ASP A 98 5.07 7.78 4.34
N CYS A 99 4.88 6.45 4.23
CA CYS A 99 3.97 5.90 3.24
C CYS A 99 2.51 6.26 3.56
N ASN A 100 2.14 6.28 4.85
CA ASN A 100 0.81 6.72 5.29
C ASN A 100 0.58 8.20 4.93
N GLU A 101 1.54 9.08 5.25
CA GLU A 101 1.41 10.52 5.02
C GLU A 101 1.38 10.86 3.51
N TYR A 102 2.29 10.29 2.71
CA TYR A 102 2.31 10.52 1.27
C TYR A 102 1.05 9.99 0.58
N LYS A 103 0.56 8.81 0.98
CA LYS A 103 -0.69 8.28 0.43
C LYS A 103 -1.86 9.19 0.78
N SER A 104 -2.07 9.49 2.05
CA SER A 104 -3.15 10.36 2.54
C SER A 104 -3.16 11.73 1.85
N SER A 105 -2.01 12.39 1.75
CA SER A 105 -1.89 13.70 1.09
C SER A 105 -2.20 13.68 -0.41
N ARG A 106 -1.92 12.56 -1.09
CA ARG A 106 -2.13 12.44 -2.55
C ARG A 106 -3.49 11.87 -2.90
N GLU A 107 -4.14 11.11 -2.01
CA GLU A 107 -5.45 10.49 -2.26
C GLU A 107 -6.54 11.46 -2.70
N ALA A 108 -6.49 12.72 -2.25
CA ALA A 108 -7.42 13.77 -2.66
C ALA A 108 -7.08 14.40 -4.03
N LEU A 109 -5.85 14.23 -4.51
CA LEU A 109 -5.30 14.91 -5.70
C LEU A 109 -5.23 14.01 -6.93
N VAL A 110 -5.38 12.69 -6.75
CA VAL A 110 -5.11 11.69 -7.79
C VAL A 110 -6.34 10.86 -8.11
N LYS A 111 -6.25 10.02 -9.16
CA LYS A 111 -7.33 9.08 -9.50
C LYS A 111 -7.68 8.21 -8.28
N PRO A 112 -8.95 7.89 -8.02
CA PRO A 112 -9.31 7.08 -6.85
C PRO A 112 -8.58 5.73 -6.81
N ILE A 113 -8.36 5.15 -5.64
CA ILE A 113 -7.68 3.85 -5.54
C ILE A 113 -8.49 2.73 -6.20
N LEU A 114 -9.81 2.78 -6.09
CA LEU A 114 -10.70 1.89 -6.82
C LEU A 114 -11.02 2.43 -8.21
N THR A 115 -11.14 1.53 -9.18
CA THR A 115 -11.45 1.90 -10.58
C THR A 115 -12.93 2.26 -10.79
N ALA A 116 -13.81 1.90 -9.86
CA ALA A 116 -15.24 2.25 -9.86
C ALA A 116 -15.81 2.26 -8.44
N LYS A 117 -16.98 2.91 -8.25
CA LYS A 117 -17.74 2.83 -6.98
C LYS A 117 -18.22 1.40 -6.73
N ARG A 118 -18.22 0.99 -5.46
CA ARG A 118 -18.54 -0.39 -5.05
C ARG A 118 -19.31 -0.41 -3.74
N VAL A 119 -20.29 -1.32 -3.66
CA VAL A 119 -21.02 -1.63 -2.42
C VAL A 119 -20.26 -2.68 -1.60
N ASN A 120 -19.77 -3.72 -2.27
CA ASN A 120 -19.02 -4.81 -1.66
C ASN A 120 -17.52 -4.64 -1.88
N TYR A 121 -16.70 -5.12 -0.94
CA TYR A 121 -15.26 -5.09 -1.10
C TYR A 121 -14.83 -5.94 -2.30
N PRO A 122 -14.07 -5.38 -3.27
CA PRO A 122 -13.66 -6.12 -4.45
C PRO A 122 -12.75 -7.29 -4.09
N LYS A 123 -13.03 -8.46 -4.69
CA LYS A 123 -12.16 -9.64 -4.61
C LYS A 123 -11.19 -9.75 -5.79
N ASN A 124 -11.44 -9.01 -6.87
CA ASN A 124 -10.57 -8.96 -8.04
C ASN A 124 -9.54 -7.85 -7.84
N SER A 125 -8.25 -8.22 -7.88
CA SER A 125 -7.14 -7.30 -7.69
C SER A 125 -7.05 -6.21 -8.76
N ALA A 126 -7.52 -6.47 -9.98
CA ALA A 126 -7.51 -5.49 -11.08
C ALA A 126 -8.41 -4.27 -10.81
N LEU A 127 -9.28 -4.33 -9.79
CA LEU A 127 -10.12 -3.20 -9.39
C LEU A 127 -9.40 -2.20 -8.48
N PHE A 128 -8.17 -2.51 -8.05
CA PHE A 128 -7.31 -1.61 -7.28
C PHE A 128 -6.18 -1.10 -8.15
N ARG A 129 -5.99 0.23 -8.17
CA ARG A 129 -4.85 0.88 -8.85
C ARG A 129 -3.55 0.77 -8.07
N ILE A 130 -3.62 0.51 -6.77
CA ILE A 130 -2.46 0.33 -5.89
C ILE A 130 -2.16 -1.15 -5.68
N VAL A 131 -0.89 -1.53 -5.55
CA VAL A 131 -0.45 -2.89 -5.20
C VAL A 131 -1.10 -3.28 -3.88
N HIS A 132 -1.99 -4.26 -3.95
CA HIS A 132 -2.87 -4.67 -2.88
C HIS A 132 -2.19 -5.79 -2.07
N PRO A 133 -1.81 -5.53 -0.80
CA PRO A 133 -0.95 -6.45 -0.05
C PRO A 133 -1.59 -7.81 0.26
N HIS A 134 -2.91 -7.93 0.18
CA HIS A 134 -3.62 -9.21 0.34
C HIS A 134 -3.83 -9.99 -0.97
N PHE A 135 -3.66 -9.38 -2.14
CA PHE A 135 -4.05 -9.98 -3.42
C PHE A 135 -2.89 -10.10 -4.40
N ASP A 136 -1.97 -9.15 -4.41
CA ASP A 136 -0.91 -9.10 -5.41
C ASP A 136 0.41 -9.66 -4.89
N SER A 137 1.16 -10.25 -5.82
CA SER A 137 2.60 -10.41 -5.67
C SER A 137 3.28 -9.06 -5.81
N TYR A 138 4.00 -8.61 -4.79
CA TYR A 138 4.63 -7.28 -4.82
C TYR A 138 5.66 -7.19 -5.96
N GLU A 139 6.47 -8.24 -6.10
CA GLU A 139 7.55 -8.39 -7.08
C GLU A 139 7.08 -8.44 -8.54
N GLU A 140 5.82 -8.80 -8.80
CA GLU A 140 5.23 -8.72 -10.15
C GLU A 140 4.92 -7.27 -10.57
N HIS A 141 4.85 -6.36 -9.59
CA HIS A 141 4.48 -4.97 -9.83
C HIS A 141 5.61 -3.98 -9.57
N ILE A 142 6.50 -4.25 -8.61
CA ILE A 142 7.57 -3.34 -8.21
C ILE A 142 8.85 -4.14 -7.93
N ALA A 143 9.90 -3.83 -8.69
CA ALA A 143 11.26 -4.25 -8.36
C ALA A 143 11.90 -3.25 -7.38
N LYS A 144 12.52 -3.76 -6.31
CA LYS A 144 13.19 -2.95 -5.29
C LYS A 144 14.68 -3.25 -5.25
N PHE A 145 15.50 -2.24 -5.52
CA PHE A 145 16.96 -2.29 -5.44
C PHE A 145 17.43 -1.34 -4.36
N ASN A 146 17.61 -1.86 -3.14
CA ASN A 146 17.94 -1.06 -1.95
C ASN A 146 16.93 0.08 -1.70
N ARG A 147 17.23 1.31 -2.14
CA ARG A 147 16.40 2.52 -2.00
C ARG A 147 15.66 2.92 -3.28
N LEU A 148 15.89 2.22 -4.39
CA LEU A 148 15.24 2.44 -5.67
C LEU A 148 14.05 1.47 -5.83
N TYR A 149 12.94 2.01 -6.33
CA TYR A 149 11.74 1.29 -6.68
C TYR A 149 11.45 1.52 -8.16
N VAL A 150 11.35 0.45 -8.93
CA VAL A 150 11.08 0.47 -10.38
C VAL A 150 9.72 -0.17 -10.61
N GLU A 151 8.88 0.47 -11.41
CA GLU A 151 7.59 -0.07 -11.81
C GLU A 151 7.76 -1.20 -12.83
N CYS A 152 7.12 -2.33 -12.57
CA CYS A 152 7.01 -3.45 -13.51
C CYS A 152 5.58 -3.56 -14.08
N SER A 153 4.69 -2.66 -13.66
CA SER A 153 3.29 -2.57 -14.12
C SER A 153 2.69 -1.19 -13.77
N ASP A 154 1.56 -0.84 -14.38
CA ASP A 154 0.78 0.37 -14.04
C ASP A 154 0.44 0.47 -12.55
N LYS A 155 0.13 -0.67 -11.94
CA LYS A 155 -0.21 -0.77 -10.51
C LYS A 155 1.01 -0.46 -9.63
N GLY A 156 2.18 -0.94 -10.05
CA GLY A 156 3.46 -0.60 -9.45
C GLY A 156 3.76 0.89 -9.55
N GLY A 157 3.65 1.46 -10.75
CA GLY A 157 3.90 2.88 -10.99
C GLY A 157 2.96 3.78 -10.20
N TYR A 158 1.67 3.45 -10.16
CA TYR A 158 0.70 4.14 -9.31
C TYR A 158 1.08 4.08 -7.82
N THR A 159 1.55 2.93 -7.34
CA THR A 159 1.95 2.75 -5.93
C THR A 159 3.22 3.53 -5.59
N ILE A 160 4.23 3.47 -6.47
CA ILE A 160 5.48 4.25 -6.35
C ILE A 160 5.16 5.74 -6.29
N TYR A 161 4.24 6.19 -7.15
CA TYR A 161 3.78 7.56 -7.18
C TYR A 161 2.98 7.92 -5.92
N ILE A 162 1.89 7.24 -5.60
CA ILE A 162 1.01 7.66 -4.48
C ILE A 162 1.71 7.59 -3.12
N CYS A 163 2.61 6.63 -2.91
CA CYS A 163 3.37 6.48 -1.66
C CYS A 163 4.74 7.17 -1.68
N ASN A 164 5.10 7.83 -2.80
CA ASN A 164 6.39 8.51 -2.99
C ASN A 164 7.59 7.61 -2.62
N LEU A 165 7.64 6.39 -3.17
CA LEU A 165 8.63 5.40 -2.77
C LEU A 165 10.07 5.82 -3.09
N ASN A 166 10.28 6.52 -4.21
CA ASN A 166 11.57 7.07 -4.63
C ASN A 166 11.93 8.43 -3.99
N ARG A 167 11.32 8.78 -2.84
CA ARG A 167 11.56 10.05 -2.12
C ARG A 167 13.02 10.29 -1.75
N PHE A 168 13.80 9.23 -1.53
CA PHE A 168 15.24 9.35 -1.26
C PHE A 168 15.95 10.10 -2.38
N TYR A 169 15.81 9.63 -3.62
CA TYR A 169 16.43 10.25 -4.79
C TYR A 169 15.84 11.62 -5.14
N ARG A 170 14.57 11.87 -4.79
CA ARG A 170 13.98 13.23 -4.91
C ARG A 170 14.62 14.22 -3.95
N LYS A 171 15.04 13.78 -2.76
CA LYS A 171 15.63 14.63 -1.73
C LYS A 171 17.14 14.79 -1.88
N PHE A 172 17.84 13.72 -2.25
CA PHE A 172 19.30 13.65 -2.23
C PHE A 172 19.95 13.62 -3.64
N GLY A 173 19.15 13.63 -4.71
CA GLY A 173 19.66 13.51 -6.08
C GLY A 173 19.89 12.05 -6.50
N ARG A 174 20.33 11.85 -7.75
CA ARG A 174 20.65 10.55 -8.35
C ARG A 174 22.17 10.43 -8.55
N CYS A 175 22.71 9.22 -8.51
CA CYS A 175 24.08 8.95 -8.95
C CYS A 175 24.13 8.82 -10.49
N GLU A 176 25.19 9.29 -11.14
CA GLU A 176 25.39 9.22 -12.60
C GLU A 176 25.43 7.76 -13.09
N GLU A 177 26.07 6.85 -12.35
CA GLU A 177 26.09 5.40 -12.68
C GLU A 177 24.69 4.75 -12.77
N LEU A 178 23.68 5.33 -12.10
CA LEU A 178 22.30 4.84 -12.20
C LEU A 178 21.62 5.23 -13.54
N VAL A 179 22.18 6.22 -14.22
CA VAL A 179 21.68 6.81 -15.47
C VAL A 179 22.40 6.23 -16.68
N GLU A 180 23.66 5.83 -16.51
CA GLU A 180 24.57 5.35 -17.56
C GLU A 180 24.66 3.82 -17.64
N ASP A 181 23.54 3.09 -17.51
CA ASP A 181 23.57 1.65 -17.80
C ASP A 181 23.76 1.44 -19.31
N VAL A 182 25.02 1.30 -19.72
CA VAL A 182 25.48 1.19 -21.12
C VAL A 182 24.74 0.08 -21.85
N ASN A 183 24.49 -1.06 -21.20
CA ASN A 183 23.77 -2.17 -21.85
C ASN A 183 22.32 -1.78 -22.17
N LEU A 184 21.67 -1.04 -21.29
CA LEU A 184 20.29 -0.58 -21.47
C LEU A 184 20.21 0.49 -22.56
N ALA A 185 21.21 1.38 -22.63
CA ALA A 185 21.34 2.37 -23.70
C ALA A 185 21.58 1.69 -25.06
N GLU A 186 22.53 0.75 -25.14
CA GLU A 186 22.82 -0.01 -26.35
C GLU A 186 21.61 -0.83 -26.81
N GLN A 187 20.87 -1.47 -25.91
CA GLN A 187 19.62 -2.16 -26.26
C GLN A 187 18.57 -1.20 -26.83
N SER A 188 18.45 0.01 -26.27
CA SER A 188 17.56 1.03 -26.81
C SER A 188 18.00 1.48 -28.20
N GLU A 189 19.30 1.73 -28.41
CA GLU A 189 19.86 2.13 -29.70
C GLU A 189 19.67 1.03 -30.74
N LEU A 190 19.97 -0.22 -30.41
CA LEU A 190 19.74 -1.38 -31.28
C LEU A 190 18.26 -1.53 -31.65
N PHE A 191 17.34 -1.29 -30.70
CA PHE A 191 15.91 -1.27 -31.01
C PHE A 191 15.55 -0.12 -31.95
N PHE A 192 16.10 1.08 -31.75
CA PHE A 192 15.89 2.22 -32.66
C PHE A 192 16.41 1.94 -34.08
N GLU A 193 17.55 1.28 -34.19
CA GLU A 193 18.19 1.00 -35.48
C GLU A 193 17.55 -0.19 -36.20
N ASN A 194 17.22 -1.25 -35.47
CA ASN A 194 16.89 -2.57 -36.05
C ASN A 194 15.47 -3.06 -35.73
N GLY A 195 14.72 -2.36 -34.87
CA GLY A 195 13.36 -2.71 -34.49
C GLY A 195 13.23 -3.96 -33.60
N THR A 196 14.34 -4.48 -33.06
CA THR A 196 14.38 -5.70 -32.26
C THR A 196 15.00 -5.45 -30.89
N ILE A 197 14.40 -6.01 -29.84
CA ILE A 197 15.00 -6.04 -28.50
C ILE A 197 15.72 -7.40 -28.37
N PRO A 198 17.05 -7.43 -28.18
CA PRO A 198 17.77 -8.69 -28.00
C PRO A 198 17.27 -9.43 -26.75
N GLU A 199 16.99 -10.74 -26.87
CA GLU A 199 16.62 -11.55 -25.70
C GLU A 199 17.78 -11.60 -24.70
N SER A 200 17.51 -11.26 -23.44
CA SER A 200 18.50 -11.30 -22.35
C SER A 200 18.98 -12.73 -22.12
N ARG A 201 20.30 -12.95 -22.18
CA ARG A 201 20.95 -14.22 -21.80
C ARG A 201 20.97 -14.44 -20.29
#